data_AF-A0A3Q3MWN9-F1
#
_entry.id   AF-A0A3Q3MWN9-F1
#
_cell.length_a   1.000
_cell.length_b   1.000
_cell.length_c   1.000
_cell.angle_alpha   90.00
_cell.angle_beta   90.00
_cell.angle_gamma   90.00
#
_symmetry.space_group_name_H-M   'P 1'
#
loop_
_entity.id
_entity.type
_entity.pdbx_description
1 polymer ?
#
loop_
_entity_poly.entity_id
_entity_poly.type
_entity_poly.pdbx_seq_one_letter_code
_entity_poly.pdbx_strand_id
1 'polypeptide(L)'
;MTALTVKEMEYFEETIARLAAAEFFEIKPCPKCRTHVERTDLSNLCVHCTICTANQKKIYYFCWLCQREWKGPGPRSDRCENDGCINKDLQLLQTCKTISLPAVEGVTDCPSVRACPKCGLSVEHSSQYCKNINCPRCHIEFCFVCLKLKLECNKTSSPYKICPSGVAPRQTSIPVWQRK
;
A
#
# COMPACT_ATOMS: atom_id res chain seq x y z
N MET A 1 31.58 -10.31 19.65
CA MET A 1 30.81 -9.43 18.74
C MET A 1 31.70 -9.17 17.53
N THR A 2 31.40 -9.77 16.40
CA THR A 2 32.12 -9.54 15.13
C THR A 2 31.64 -8.23 14.52
N ALA A 3 32.58 -7.35 14.17
CA ALA A 3 32.26 -6.12 13.45
C ALA A 3 31.84 -6.43 12.00
N LEU A 4 30.91 -5.65 11.46
CA LEU A 4 30.53 -5.74 10.04
C LEU A 4 31.74 -5.41 9.17
N THR A 5 31.90 -6.12 8.07
CA THR A 5 32.84 -5.74 7.01
C THR A 5 32.35 -4.49 6.27
N VAL A 6 33.26 -3.80 5.57
CA VAL A 6 32.91 -2.60 4.77
C VAL A 6 31.77 -2.89 3.79
N LYS A 7 31.80 -4.04 3.10
CA LYS A 7 30.75 -4.43 2.16
C LYS A 7 29.39 -4.65 2.84
N GLU A 8 29.38 -5.21 4.04
CA GLU A 8 28.16 -5.41 4.81
C GLU A 8 27.60 -4.09 5.31
N MET A 9 28.46 -3.16 5.72
CA MET A 9 28.06 -1.79 6.08
C MET A 9 27.45 -1.06 4.89
N GLU A 10 28.10 -1.07 3.74
CA GLU A 10 27.59 -0.44 2.50
C GLU A 10 26.21 -1.02 2.11
N TYR A 11 26.07 -2.35 2.13
CA TYR A 11 24.79 -3.00 1.86
C TYR A 11 23.70 -2.61 2.86
N PHE A 12 24.07 -2.47 4.14
CA PHE A 12 23.15 -2.08 5.20
C PHE A 12 22.68 -0.63 5.02
N GLU A 13 23.60 0.29 4.76
CA GLU A 13 23.31 1.70 4.51
C GLU A 13 22.43 1.89 3.26
N GLU A 14 22.75 1.22 2.15
CA GLU A 14 21.93 1.25 0.94
C GLU A 14 20.51 0.72 1.21
N THR A 15 20.41 -0.37 1.97
CA THR A 15 19.13 -0.98 2.33
C THR A 15 18.29 -0.05 3.20
N ILE A 16 18.90 0.59 4.22
CA ILE A 16 18.21 1.56 5.07
C ILE A 16 17.73 2.75 4.24
N ALA A 17 18.60 3.34 3.42
CA ALA A 17 18.26 4.48 2.59
C ALA A 17 17.07 4.16 1.67
N ARG A 18 17.06 2.97 1.06
CA ARG A 18 15.96 2.50 0.22
C ARG A 18 14.67 2.29 1.01
N LEU A 19 14.74 1.69 2.19
CA LEU A 19 13.56 1.46 3.04
C LEU A 19 12.95 2.80 3.48
N ALA A 20 13.78 3.73 3.95
CA ALA A 20 13.35 5.07 4.32
C ALA A 20 12.73 5.81 3.11
N ALA A 21 13.34 5.73 1.93
CA ALA A 21 12.79 6.32 0.72
C ALA A 21 11.42 5.70 0.34
N ALA A 22 11.25 4.38 0.50
CA ALA A 22 9.99 3.69 0.20
C ALA A 22 8.84 4.04 1.18
N GLU A 23 9.14 4.61 2.35
CA GLU A 23 8.12 5.12 3.27
C GLU A 23 7.44 6.37 2.70
N PHE A 24 8.22 7.26 2.09
CA PHE A 24 7.75 8.57 1.61
C PHE A 24 7.46 8.60 0.10
N PHE A 25 8.15 7.77 -0.68
CA PHE A 25 8.10 7.79 -2.14
C PHE A 25 7.65 6.44 -2.70
N GLU A 26 6.93 6.50 -3.82
CA GLU A 26 6.49 5.31 -4.52
C GLU A 26 7.61 4.90 -5.48
N ILE A 27 8.62 4.22 -4.94
CA ILE A 27 9.84 3.85 -5.66
C ILE A 27 9.92 2.33 -5.84
N LYS A 28 10.28 1.88 -7.04
CA LYS A 28 10.59 0.48 -7.33
C LYS A 28 11.77 0.36 -8.29
N PRO A 29 12.56 -0.72 -8.23
CA PRO A 29 13.60 -0.97 -9.22
C PRO A 29 12.98 -1.26 -10.59
N CYS A 30 13.55 -0.66 -11.64
CA CYS A 30 13.27 -1.04 -13.01
C CYS A 30 13.63 -2.52 -13.23
N PRO A 31 12.76 -3.34 -13.83
CA PRO A 31 13.03 -4.76 -14.01
C PRO A 31 14.17 -5.05 -15.00
N LYS A 32 14.57 -4.07 -15.81
CA LYS A 32 15.64 -4.20 -16.81
C LYS A 32 16.99 -3.71 -16.29
N CYS A 33 17.09 -2.45 -15.87
CA CYS A 33 18.36 -1.85 -15.46
C CYS A 33 18.59 -1.78 -13.94
N ARG A 34 17.62 -2.24 -13.12
CA ARG A 34 17.65 -2.21 -11.65
C ARG A 34 17.71 -0.83 -10.98
N THR A 35 17.91 0.25 -11.73
CA THR A 35 17.79 1.62 -11.21
C THR A 35 16.41 1.84 -10.60
N HIS A 36 16.37 2.46 -9.43
CA HIS A 36 15.14 2.82 -8.74
C HIS A 36 14.44 3.96 -9.47
N VAL A 37 13.16 3.77 -9.77
CA VAL A 37 12.30 4.74 -10.45
C VAL A 37 11.16 5.11 -9.51
N GLU A 38 10.93 6.40 -9.34
CA GLU A 38 9.76 6.92 -8.64
C GLU A 38 8.56 7.00 -9.59
N ARG A 39 7.40 6.55 -9.10
CA ARG A 39 6.11 6.74 -9.74
C ARG A 39 5.41 7.95 -9.11
N THR A 40 5.38 9.05 -9.86
CA THR A 40 4.74 10.31 -9.43
C THR A 40 3.22 10.28 -9.58
N ASP A 41 2.71 9.71 -10.68
CA ASP A 41 1.27 9.48 -10.89
C ASP A 41 0.84 8.11 -10.35
N LEU A 42 0.21 8.13 -9.18
CA LEU A 42 -0.24 6.92 -8.49
C LEU A 42 -1.43 6.24 -9.19
N SER A 43 -2.10 6.95 -10.10
CA SER A 43 -3.18 6.42 -10.92
C SER A 43 -2.67 5.76 -12.21
N ASN A 44 -1.38 5.86 -12.52
CA ASN A 44 -0.80 5.25 -13.72
C ASN A 44 0.14 4.11 -13.36
N LEU A 45 -0.20 2.89 -13.79
CA LEU A 45 0.63 1.70 -13.62
C LEU A 45 1.75 1.59 -14.67
N CYS A 46 1.71 2.40 -15.74
CA CYS A 46 2.70 2.43 -16.81
C CYS A 46 3.83 3.41 -16.46
N VAL A 47 4.96 2.88 -15.99
CA VAL A 47 6.06 3.69 -15.45
C VAL A 47 7.21 3.78 -16.44
N HIS A 48 7.63 5.01 -16.72
CA HIS A 48 8.73 5.31 -17.63
C HIS A 48 10.09 5.15 -16.94
N CYS A 49 11.03 4.40 -17.53
CA CYS A 49 12.41 4.37 -17.06
C CYS A 49 13.29 5.24 -17.96
N THR A 50 13.64 6.43 -17.49
CA THR A 50 14.49 7.39 -18.21
C THR A 50 15.85 6.82 -18.57
N ILE A 51 16.46 6.01 -17.70
CA ILE A 51 17.77 5.38 -17.93
C ILE A 51 17.71 4.36 -19.07
N CYS A 52 16.72 3.46 -19.05
CA CYS A 52 16.55 2.50 -20.14
C CYS A 52 16.24 3.20 -21.46
N THR A 53 15.42 4.26 -21.41
CA THR A 53 15.08 5.06 -22.59
C THR A 53 16.30 5.71 -23.22
N ALA A 54 17.16 6.33 -22.40
CA ALA A 54 18.40 6.95 -22.86
C ALA A 54 19.37 5.92 -23.44
N ASN A 55 19.63 4.81 -22.72
CA ASN A 55 20.58 3.79 -23.14
C ASN A 55 20.19 3.07 -24.42
N GLN A 56 18.88 2.88 -24.67
CA GLN A 56 18.37 2.15 -25.83
C GLN A 56 17.94 3.07 -26.98
N LYS A 57 17.92 4.39 -26.77
CA LYS A 57 17.32 5.38 -27.69
C LYS A 57 15.88 5.03 -28.09
N LYS A 58 15.16 4.31 -27.22
CA LYS A 58 13.77 3.86 -27.41
C LYS A 58 13.06 3.95 -26.07
N ILE A 59 11.87 4.53 -26.07
CA ILE A 59 11.08 4.70 -24.84
C ILE A 59 10.80 3.33 -24.21
N TYR A 60 11.14 3.21 -22.93
CA TYR A 60 10.92 2.00 -22.15
C TYR A 60 9.95 2.26 -21.00
N TYR A 61 8.89 1.46 -20.97
CA TYR A 61 7.90 1.44 -19.90
C TYR A 61 7.83 0.07 -19.24
N PHE A 62 7.51 0.05 -17.95
CA PHE A 62 7.22 -1.18 -17.22
C PHE A 62 5.96 -1.04 -16.36
N CYS A 63 5.34 -2.17 -16.05
CA CYS A 63 4.17 -2.23 -15.18
C CYS A 63 4.55 -2.17 -13.70
N TRP A 64 3.93 -1.24 -12.97
CA TRP A 64 4.14 -1.08 -11.53
C TRP A 64 3.73 -2.29 -10.68
N LEU A 65 2.77 -3.08 -11.15
CA LEU A 65 2.25 -4.26 -10.44
C LEU A 65 3.13 -5.48 -10.67
N CYS A 66 3.27 -5.91 -11.93
CA CYS A 66 3.96 -7.16 -12.25
C CYS A 66 5.45 -7.01 -12.52
N GLN A 67 5.99 -5.78 -12.54
CA GLN A 67 7.40 -5.48 -12.83
C GLN A 67 7.92 -6.16 -14.12
N ARG A 68 7.11 -6.14 -15.18
CA ARG A 68 7.49 -6.56 -16.54
C ARG A 68 7.35 -5.39 -17.49
N GLU A 69 7.95 -5.48 -18.68
CA GLU A 69 7.76 -4.49 -19.75
C GLU A 69 6.26 -4.27 -19.98
N TRP A 70 5.88 -3.01 -20.19
CA TRP A 70 4.48 -2.63 -20.34
C TRP A 70 3.89 -3.22 -21.62
N LYS A 71 2.71 -3.83 -21.52
CA LYS A 71 1.95 -4.37 -22.65
C LYS A 71 0.54 -3.78 -22.63
N GLY A 72 0.08 -3.33 -23.80
CA GLY A 72 -1.22 -2.68 -23.98
C GLY A 72 -1.16 -1.15 -24.00
N PRO A 73 -2.31 -0.48 -24.18
CA PRO A 73 -2.39 0.98 -24.15
C PRO A 73 -2.05 1.51 -22.75
N GLY A 74 -1.39 2.65 -22.69
CA GLY A 74 -1.14 3.41 -21.46
C GLY A 74 -1.46 4.89 -21.69
N PRO A 75 -1.72 5.68 -20.64
CA PRO A 75 -1.69 5.33 -19.21
C PRO A 75 -2.92 4.53 -18.75
N ARG A 76 -2.77 3.68 -17.72
CA ARG A 76 -3.86 2.87 -17.14
C ARG A 76 -3.70 2.66 -15.63
N SER A 77 -4.81 2.60 -14.89
CA SER A 77 -4.85 2.43 -13.43
C SER A 77 -5.19 1.02 -12.95
N ASP A 78 -5.74 0.18 -13.82
CA ASP A 78 -6.37 -1.09 -13.47
C ASP A 78 -5.40 -2.29 -13.60
N ARG A 79 -4.77 -2.47 -14.77
CA ARG A 79 -3.76 -3.51 -15.07
C ARG A 79 -3.08 -3.25 -16.41
N CYS A 80 -1.96 -3.92 -16.67
CA CYS A 80 -1.42 -4.08 -18.03
C CYS A 80 -1.96 -5.37 -18.69
N GLU A 81 -1.62 -5.59 -19.95
CA GLU A 81 -2.03 -6.78 -20.73
C GLU A 81 -1.06 -7.97 -20.60
N ASN A 82 -0.14 -7.94 -19.63
CA ASN A 82 0.68 -9.12 -19.34
C ASN A 82 -0.15 -10.20 -18.65
N ASP A 83 0.00 -11.45 -19.09
CA ASP A 83 -0.70 -12.59 -18.52
C ASP A 83 -0.38 -12.74 -17.03
N GLY A 84 -1.42 -12.89 -16.21
CA GLY A 84 -1.29 -12.99 -14.75
C GLY A 84 -0.92 -11.69 -14.04
N CYS A 85 -1.05 -10.52 -14.70
CA CYS A 85 -0.88 -9.23 -14.01
C CYS A 85 -2.01 -9.00 -12.99
N ILE A 86 -1.69 -9.15 -11.70
CA ILE A 86 -2.62 -8.94 -10.58
C ILE A 86 -2.12 -7.83 -9.64
N ASN A 87 -3.05 -7.09 -9.04
CA ASN A 87 -2.74 -6.19 -7.93
C ASN A 87 -2.72 -7.01 -6.62
N LYS A 88 -1.51 -7.35 -6.16
CA LYS A 88 -1.32 -8.17 -4.95
C LYS A 88 -1.89 -7.52 -3.69
N ASP A 89 -1.81 -6.19 -3.58
CA ASP A 89 -2.36 -5.47 -2.42
C ASP A 89 -3.88 -5.59 -2.41
N LEU A 90 -4.52 -5.44 -3.58
CA LEU A 90 -5.97 -5.61 -3.69
C LEU A 90 -6.40 -7.06 -3.42
N GLN A 91 -5.65 -8.04 -3.94
CA GLN A 91 -5.88 -9.45 -3.64
C GLN A 91 -5.82 -9.71 -2.13
N LEU A 92 -4.81 -9.18 -1.44
CA LEU A 92 -4.67 -9.32 0.01
C LEU A 92 -5.88 -8.74 0.76
N LEU A 93 -6.37 -7.56 0.38
CA LEU A 93 -7.58 -6.97 0.98
C LEU A 93 -8.82 -7.87 0.79
N GLN A 94 -8.90 -8.54 -0.35
CA GLN A 94 -10.01 -9.44 -0.69
C GLN A 94 -9.91 -10.83 -0.05
N THR A 95 -8.70 -11.32 0.27
CA THR A 95 -8.51 -12.72 0.72
C THR A 95 -7.88 -12.87 2.09
N CYS A 96 -7.44 -11.79 2.75
CA CYS A 96 -6.85 -11.87 4.10
C CYS A 96 -7.77 -12.59 5.08
N LYS A 97 -7.21 -13.22 6.11
CA LYS A 97 -8.00 -13.84 7.19
C LYS A 97 -8.86 -12.81 7.93
N THR A 98 -9.76 -13.28 8.78
CA THR A 98 -10.52 -12.42 9.69
C THR A 98 -9.91 -12.42 11.10
N ILE A 99 -10.22 -11.39 11.88
CA ILE A 99 -9.86 -11.19 13.27
C ILE A 99 -11.06 -10.66 14.06
N SER A 100 -11.02 -10.83 15.37
CA SER A 100 -11.95 -10.20 16.31
C SER A 100 -11.23 -9.05 17.04
N LEU A 101 -11.99 -8.04 17.51
CA LEU A 101 -11.47 -6.98 18.37
C LEU A 101 -12.10 -7.12 19.76
N PRO A 102 -11.47 -7.83 20.72
CA PRO A 102 -12.10 -8.20 22.00
C PRO A 102 -12.56 -7.00 22.85
N ALA A 103 -11.86 -5.87 22.77
CA ALA A 103 -12.24 -4.65 23.50
C ALA A 103 -13.43 -3.91 22.87
N VAL A 104 -13.97 -4.39 21.74
CA VAL A 104 -15.12 -3.81 21.05
C VAL A 104 -16.13 -4.93 20.80
N GLU A 105 -17.02 -5.11 21.76
CA GLU A 105 -18.02 -6.18 21.74
C GLU A 105 -18.83 -6.20 20.43
N GLY A 106 -19.04 -7.39 19.89
CA GLY A 106 -19.74 -7.62 18.63
C GLY A 106 -18.86 -7.56 17.37
N VAL A 107 -17.61 -7.09 17.47
CA VAL A 107 -16.68 -7.10 16.32
C VAL A 107 -16.05 -8.48 16.18
N THR A 108 -16.75 -9.32 15.42
CA THR A 108 -16.30 -10.64 14.94
C THR A 108 -16.09 -10.58 13.43
N ASP A 109 -15.24 -11.46 12.90
CA ASP A 109 -15.01 -11.61 11.46
C ASP A 109 -14.55 -10.34 10.70
N CYS A 110 -13.81 -9.45 11.35
CA CYS A 110 -13.22 -8.28 10.69
C CYS A 110 -12.03 -8.68 9.82
N PRO A 111 -11.93 -8.28 8.54
CA PRO A 111 -10.73 -8.47 7.72
C PRO A 111 -9.46 -8.01 8.46
N SER A 112 -8.45 -8.88 8.51
CA SER A 112 -7.21 -8.63 9.27
C SER A 112 -6.32 -7.55 8.65
N VAL A 113 -6.51 -7.29 7.35
CA VAL A 113 -5.83 -6.24 6.60
C VAL A 113 -6.89 -5.30 6.02
N ARG A 114 -6.68 -4.00 6.18
CA ARG A 114 -7.51 -2.94 5.59
C ARG A 114 -6.62 -1.91 4.91
N ALA A 115 -7.09 -1.29 3.83
CA ALA A 115 -6.41 -0.14 3.25
C ALA A 115 -6.93 1.15 3.88
N CYS A 116 -6.01 2.06 4.21
CA CYS A 116 -6.33 3.39 4.71
C CYS A 116 -7.28 4.12 3.74
N PRO A 117 -8.41 4.68 4.22
CA PRO A 117 -9.41 5.32 3.35
C PRO A 117 -8.88 6.59 2.66
N LYS A 118 -7.78 7.17 3.16
CA LYS A 118 -7.18 8.40 2.62
C LYS A 118 -6.03 8.14 1.63
N CYS A 119 -5.11 7.23 1.97
CA CYS A 119 -3.87 7.05 1.21
C CYS A 119 -3.69 5.64 0.62
N GLY A 120 -4.62 4.72 0.88
CA GLY A 120 -4.60 3.37 0.33
C GLY A 120 -3.57 2.42 0.95
N LEU A 121 -2.74 2.88 1.90
CA LEU A 121 -1.77 2.01 2.57
C LEU A 121 -2.50 0.87 3.32
N SER A 122 -2.11 -0.38 3.03
CA SER A 122 -2.53 -1.56 3.79
C SER A 122 -2.00 -1.50 5.22
N VAL A 123 -2.90 -1.73 6.18
CA VAL A 123 -2.62 -1.70 7.61
C VAL A 123 -3.35 -2.84 8.31
N GLU A 124 -2.81 -3.24 9.46
CA GLU A 124 -3.36 -4.27 10.33
C GLU A 124 -3.75 -3.65 11.68
N HIS A 125 -4.64 -4.33 12.40
CA HIS A 125 -4.99 -3.97 13.77
C HIS A 125 -4.28 -4.93 14.73
N SER A 126 -3.73 -4.41 15.83
CA SER A 126 -3.09 -5.23 16.87
C SER A 126 -4.05 -6.13 17.65
N SER A 127 -5.36 -6.07 17.34
CA SER A 127 -6.47 -6.60 18.16
C SER A 127 -6.50 -6.12 19.62
N GLN A 128 -5.69 -5.12 19.98
CA GLN A 128 -5.67 -4.51 21.31
C GLN A 128 -6.36 -3.15 21.27
N TYR A 129 -6.99 -2.77 22.38
CA TYR A 129 -7.65 -1.47 22.55
C TYR A 129 -8.80 -1.21 21.56
N CYS A 130 -9.12 0.06 21.33
CA CYS A 130 -10.30 0.50 20.59
C CYS A 130 -10.21 0.22 19.08
N LYS A 131 -11.33 0.35 18.37
CA LYS A 131 -11.45 0.11 16.92
C LYS A 131 -10.74 1.12 15.99
N ASN A 132 -10.04 2.11 16.53
CA ASN A 132 -9.42 3.19 15.76
C ASN A 132 -7.92 2.97 15.65
N ILE A 133 -7.37 3.19 14.46
CA ILE A 133 -5.93 3.12 14.19
C ILE A 133 -5.45 4.41 13.55
N ASN A 134 -4.17 4.70 13.72
CA ASN A 134 -3.48 5.79 13.05
C ASN A 134 -2.73 5.22 11.83
N CYS A 135 -2.98 5.74 10.63
CA CYS A 135 -2.26 5.32 9.43
C CYS A 135 -0.79 5.79 9.51
N PRO A 136 0.20 4.89 9.44
CA PRO A 136 1.61 5.28 9.62
C PRO A 136 2.14 6.16 8.48
N ARG A 137 1.54 6.11 7.29
CA ARG A 137 1.96 6.92 6.12
C ARG A 137 1.36 8.33 6.10
N CYS A 138 0.06 8.48 6.37
CA CYS A 138 -0.62 9.77 6.22
C CYS A 138 -1.18 10.34 7.53
N HIS A 139 -0.87 9.70 8.65
CA HIS A 139 -1.22 10.06 10.03
C HIS A 139 -2.71 10.33 10.31
N ILE A 140 -3.59 9.87 9.42
CA ILE A 140 -5.03 10.01 9.61
C ILE A 140 -5.51 8.88 10.52
N GLU A 141 -6.30 9.24 11.52
CA GLU A 141 -7.01 8.27 12.33
C GLU A 141 -8.33 7.86 11.67
N PHE A 142 -8.56 6.56 11.57
CA PHE A 142 -9.81 6.02 11.02
C PHE A 142 -10.26 4.79 11.80
N CYS A 143 -11.53 4.42 11.66
CA CYS A 143 -12.08 3.21 12.26
C CYS A 143 -11.72 1.99 11.41
N PHE A 144 -10.99 1.04 11.96
CA PHE A 144 -10.62 -0.21 11.29
C PHE A 144 -11.84 -1.09 10.96
N VAL A 145 -12.91 -0.95 11.74
CA VAL A 145 -14.15 -1.70 11.58
C VAL A 145 -14.99 -1.19 10.41
N CYS A 146 -15.29 0.11 10.36
CA CYS A 146 -16.21 0.68 9.36
C CYS A 146 -15.51 1.50 8.24
N LEU A 147 -14.19 1.67 8.30
CA LEU A 147 -13.35 2.42 7.36
C LEU A 147 -13.65 3.92 7.23
N LYS A 148 -14.55 4.47 8.05
CA LYS A 148 -14.78 5.92 8.15
C LYS A 148 -13.67 6.59 8.93
N LEU A 149 -13.42 7.87 8.66
CA LEU A 149 -12.50 8.67 9.46
C LEU A 149 -12.98 8.70 10.92
N LYS A 150 -12.06 8.76 11.89
CA LYS A 150 -12.40 8.72 13.32
C LYS A 150 -13.41 9.80 13.68
N LEU A 151 -13.22 11.02 13.15
CA LEU A 151 -14.12 12.15 13.37
C LEU A 151 -15.55 11.87 12.87
N GLU A 152 -15.71 11.14 11.77
CA GLU A 152 -17.02 10.79 11.22
C GLU A 152 -17.65 9.61 11.96
N CYS A 153 -16.86 8.57 12.25
CA CYS A 153 -17.30 7.42 13.04
C CYS A 153 -17.81 7.85 14.43
N ASN A 154 -17.08 8.75 15.09
CA ASN A 154 -17.38 9.21 16.45
C ASN A 154 -18.68 10.01 16.55
N LYS A 155 -19.23 10.50 15.44
CA LYS A 155 -20.58 11.10 15.42
C LYS A 155 -21.68 10.09 15.76
N THR A 156 -21.43 8.80 15.55
CA THR A 156 -22.45 7.73 15.66
C THR A 156 -22.06 6.60 16.59
N SER A 157 -20.78 6.50 17.00
CA SER A 157 -20.31 5.42 17.86
C SER A 157 -18.99 5.74 18.54
N SER A 158 -18.86 5.41 19.82
CA SER A 158 -17.64 5.63 20.60
C SER A 158 -16.52 4.62 20.23
N PRO A 159 -15.24 4.88 20.59
CA PRO A 159 -14.11 4.03 20.21
C PRO A 159 -14.20 2.56 20.65
N TYR A 160 -14.86 2.27 21.77
CA TYR A 160 -15.01 0.91 22.33
C TYR A 160 -16.36 0.27 22.03
N LYS A 161 -17.22 0.91 21.23
CA LYS A 161 -18.50 0.34 20.81
C LYS A 161 -18.46 -0.01 19.32
N ILE A 162 -19.15 -1.07 18.93
CA ILE A 162 -19.30 -1.41 17.51
C ILE A 162 -19.98 -0.26 16.74
N CYS A 163 -19.64 -0.12 15.47
CA CYS A 163 -20.28 0.85 14.58
C CYS A 163 -21.72 0.40 14.25
N PRO A 164 -22.71 1.31 14.16
CA PRO A 164 -24.08 0.97 13.76
C PRO A 164 -24.16 0.25 12.41
N SER A 165 -23.23 0.55 11.50
CA SER A 165 -23.09 -0.12 10.21
C SER A 165 -22.44 -1.52 10.29
N GLY A 166 -22.08 -1.98 11.48
CA GLY A 166 -21.27 -3.18 11.68
C GLY A 166 -19.87 -3.09 11.09
N VAL A 167 -19.30 -4.28 10.83
CA VAL A 167 -18.02 -4.46 10.14
C VAL A 167 -18.21 -4.17 8.65
N ALA A 168 -17.40 -3.26 8.09
CA ALA A 168 -17.43 -2.94 6.67
C ALA A 168 -17.00 -4.16 5.82
N PRO A 169 -17.55 -4.32 4.61
CA PRO A 169 -17.13 -5.39 3.70
C PRO A 169 -15.65 -5.24 3.30
N ARG A 170 -15.10 -6.29 2.69
CA ARG A 170 -13.74 -6.26 2.13
C ARG A 170 -13.64 -5.19 1.04
N GLN A 171 -12.52 -4.49 1.00
CA GLN A 171 -12.29 -3.42 0.03
C GLN A 171 -12.07 -4.02 -1.36
N THR A 172 -12.76 -3.48 -2.35
CA THR A 172 -12.65 -3.88 -3.76
C THR A 172 -11.82 -2.91 -4.60
N SER A 173 -11.36 -1.81 -3.99
CA SER A 173 -10.47 -0.83 -4.60
C SER A 173 -9.53 -0.24 -3.54
N ILE A 174 -8.41 0.34 -3.99
CA ILE A 174 -7.42 1.02 -3.15
C ILE A 174 -7.52 2.53 -3.45
N PRO A 175 -7.79 3.37 -2.44
CA PRO A 175 -7.80 4.82 -2.62
C PRO A 175 -6.45 5.33 -3.16
N VAL A 176 -6.51 6.20 -4.16
CA VAL A 176 -5.32 6.87 -4.71
C VAL A 176 -4.95 8.02 -3.79
N TRP A 177 -3.72 8.02 -3.28
CA TRP A 177 -3.26 9.06 -2.37
C TRP A 177 -3.02 10.38 -3.10
N GLN A 178 -3.86 11.37 -2.81
CA GLN A 178 -3.66 12.75 -3.25
C GLN A 178 -2.74 13.44 -2.24
N ARG A 179 -1.44 13.51 -2.53
CA ARG A 179 -0.48 14.29 -1.74
C ARG A 179 -0.84 15.78 -1.93
N LYS A 180 -1.21 16.46 -0.84
CA LYS A 180 -1.36 17.91 -0.81
C LYS A 180 -0.05 18.53 -0.38
#